data_AF-A0A962M2Y7-F1
#
_entry.id   AF-A0A962M2Y7-F1
#
_cell.length_a   1.000
_cell.length_b   1.000
_cell.length_c   1.000
_cell.angle_alpha   90.00
_cell.angle_beta   90.00
_cell.angle_gamma   90.00
#
_symmetry.space_group_name_H-M   'P 1'
#
loop_
_entity.id
_entity.type
_entity.pdbx_description
1 polymer ?
#
loop_
_entity_poly.entity_id
_entity_poly.type
_entity_poly.pdbx_seq_one_letter_code
_entity_poly.pdbx_strand_id
1 'polypeptide(L)'
;AAIDRSVDVAAVRDQGPVPVEGFPFLRANRFLASFRDEIVSEQQFATWVGHLAQLDAVARELELRNLAAHVSERPGKGQQEKLADCRQLLVRDLLAELPQQRQLLAAAQVPDDYVTTWRVVGLYPLTAPFVSLGVGRWQDQSHKVFTEPLSALPVEGQLRRWRGPRAPAAVSLWSQTDPLGVPVLSADQREALFRYHAPVWEIDVVDDNDLPGAAGWRAGPAIDTARATQYQTLSYTRYGEQVLLQLNYVIWFRARPGNDIYAGRFDGLVWRVTLGPDGEPWLYDSIHNCGCYHTFIPTGHLRLREDLPTMYFEPPLVPQPAPAPPLVLRISSGEHYLQRVYKLEGRPDVGGTAKSPEALQVADYATLRSLPDGADYHSFFGEYSLVPGSERPERFLLWPMGVRSAGAMRQWGHHPVAFVGRRHFDDARLIELLFESTER
;
A
#
# COMPACT_ATOMS: atom_id res chain seq x y z
N ALA A 1 -27.89 3.52 -6.53
CA ALA A 1 -28.55 4.72 -5.95
C ALA A 1 -29.03 4.53 -4.50
N ALA A 2 -30.08 3.75 -4.22
CA ALA A 2 -30.58 3.60 -2.84
C ALA A 2 -29.57 2.93 -1.88
N ILE A 3 -28.87 1.91 -2.36
CA ILE A 3 -27.79 1.25 -1.63
C ILE A 3 -26.61 2.19 -1.41
N ASP A 4 -26.17 2.92 -2.45
CA ASP A 4 -25.10 3.92 -2.30
C ASP A 4 -25.41 4.93 -1.21
N ARG A 5 -26.64 5.46 -1.20
CA ARG A 5 -27.09 6.37 -0.15
C ARG A 5 -27.02 5.74 1.24
N SER A 6 -27.40 4.47 1.36
CA SER A 6 -27.35 3.76 2.64
C SER A 6 -25.91 3.56 3.13
N VAL A 7 -25.01 3.21 2.20
CA VAL A 7 -23.56 3.08 2.45
C VAL A 7 -22.96 4.43 2.88
N ASP A 8 -23.34 5.52 2.23
CA ASP A 8 -22.87 6.88 2.54
C ASP A 8 -23.37 7.36 3.90
N VAL A 9 -24.66 7.19 4.18
CA VAL A 9 -25.26 7.57 5.48
C VAL A 9 -24.65 6.78 6.63
N ALA A 10 -24.34 5.50 6.42
CA ALA A 10 -23.67 4.67 7.40
C ALA A 10 -22.15 4.92 7.50
N ALA A 11 -21.58 5.74 6.60
CA ALA A 11 -20.14 5.99 6.51
C ALA A 11 -19.29 4.71 6.36
N VAL A 12 -19.82 3.69 5.67
CA VAL A 12 -19.15 2.40 5.45
C VAL A 12 -18.62 2.22 4.03
N ARG A 13 -18.58 3.31 3.24
CA ARG A 13 -18.02 3.31 1.89
C ARG A 13 -16.56 2.87 1.93
N ASP A 14 -16.23 1.92 1.08
CA ASP A 14 -14.85 1.55 0.86
C ASP A 14 -14.18 2.63 0.02
N GLN A 15 -13.15 3.25 0.59
CA GLN A 15 -12.52 4.41 -0.01
C GLN A 15 -11.38 4.05 -0.96
N GLY A 16 -10.87 2.79 -0.94
CA GLY A 16 -9.71 2.35 -1.72
C GLY A 16 -9.87 2.55 -3.23
N PRO A 17 -10.66 1.72 -3.94
CA PRO A 17 -11.06 2.02 -5.31
C PRO A 17 -12.11 3.15 -5.35
N VAL A 18 -11.85 4.17 -6.17
CA VAL A 18 -12.70 5.36 -6.30
C VAL A 18 -13.86 5.10 -7.26
N PRO A 19 -15.12 5.43 -6.89
CA PRO A 19 -16.26 5.39 -7.81
C PRO A 19 -16.04 6.26 -9.05
N VAL A 20 -16.35 5.71 -10.23
CA VAL A 20 -16.26 6.48 -11.48
C VAL A 20 -17.52 7.32 -11.66
N GLU A 21 -17.35 8.63 -11.86
CA GLU A 21 -18.48 9.56 -12.02
C GLU A 21 -19.35 9.19 -13.23
N GLY A 22 -20.67 9.11 -13.03
CA GLY A 22 -21.63 8.68 -14.06
C GLY A 22 -21.72 7.16 -14.25
N PHE A 23 -20.81 6.38 -13.67
CA PHE A 23 -20.76 4.91 -13.80
C PHE A 23 -20.73 4.24 -12.41
N PRO A 24 -21.85 4.22 -11.66
CA PRO A 24 -21.89 3.77 -10.26
C PRO A 24 -21.61 2.26 -10.06
N PHE A 25 -21.45 1.53 -11.15
CA PHE A 25 -21.13 0.10 -11.21
C PHE A 25 -19.65 -0.17 -11.54
N LEU A 26 -18.84 0.88 -11.65
CA LEU A 26 -17.40 0.85 -11.95
C LEU A 26 -16.62 1.62 -10.87
N ARG A 27 -15.42 1.12 -10.55
CA ARG A 27 -14.44 1.82 -9.71
C ARG A 27 -13.05 1.76 -10.33
N ALA A 28 -12.25 2.80 -10.09
CA ALA A 28 -10.89 2.91 -10.57
C ALA A 28 -9.89 3.00 -9.41
N ASN A 29 -8.69 2.47 -9.63
CA ASN A 29 -7.48 2.81 -8.87
C ASN A 29 -6.49 3.51 -9.83
N ARG A 30 -5.37 4.06 -9.33
CA ARG A 30 -4.40 4.80 -10.17
C ARG A 30 -3.83 3.94 -11.28
N PHE A 31 -3.60 2.65 -11.02
CA PHE A 31 -3.16 1.69 -12.02
C PHE A 31 -4.12 1.62 -13.22
N LEU A 32 -5.40 1.31 -12.99
CA LEU A 32 -6.38 1.19 -14.07
C LEU A 32 -6.69 2.55 -14.73
N ALA A 33 -6.73 3.64 -13.96
CA ALA A 33 -6.93 4.98 -14.51
C ALA A 33 -5.83 5.37 -15.50
N SER A 34 -4.60 4.85 -15.33
CA SER A 34 -3.49 5.14 -16.24
C SER A 34 -3.66 4.59 -17.67
N PHE A 35 -4.60 3.67 -17.91
CA PHE A 35 -4.86 3.13 -19.25
C PHE A 35 -5.84 3.98 -20.07
N ARG A 36 -6.59 4.89 -19.44
CA ARG A 36 -7.70 5.61 -20.09
C ARG A 36 -7.30 6.34 -21.39
N ASP A 37 -6.05 6.78 -21.48
CA ASP A 37 -5.52 7.55 -22.63
C ASP A 37 -4.74 6.65 -23.61
N GLU A 38 -4.62 5.35 -23.34
CA GLU A 38 -3.77 4.39 -24.06
C GLU A 38 -4.54 3.16 -24.58
N ILE A 39 -5.86 3.10 -24.39
CA ILE A 39 -6.70 2.04 -24.94
C ILE A 39 -6.92 2.29 -26.44
N VAL A 40 -6.49 1.33 -27.28
CA VAL A 40 -6.54 1.46 -28.74
C VAL A 40 -7.43 0.43 -29.43
N SER A 41 -7.90 -0.60 -28.73
CA SER A 41 -8.76 -1.65 -29.30
C SER A 41 -10.01 -1.93 -28.48
N GLU A 42 -11.04 -2.47 -29.13
CA GLU A 42 -12.27 -2.92 -28.47
C GLU A 42 -12.00 -3.99 -27.40
N GLN A 43 -11.04 -4.89 -27.67
CA GLN A 43 -10.64 -5.93 -26.74
C GLN A 43 -9.97 -5.37 -25.47
N GLN A 44 -9.10 -4.37 -25.62
CA GLN A 44 -8.50 -3.66 -24.50
C GLN A 44 -9.56 -2.90 -23.70
N PHE A 45 -10.47 -2.20 -24.38
CA PHE A 45 -11.54 -1.47 -23.73
C PHE A 45 -12.44 -2.40 -22.91
N ALA A 46 -12.86 -3.52 -23.49
CA ALA A 46 -13.67 -4.52 -22.79
C ALA A 46 -12.96 -5.11 -21.57
N THR A 47 -11.66 -5.43 -21.70
CA THR A 47 -10.83 -5.92 -20.59
C THR A 47 -10.72 -4.89 -19.47
N TRP A 48 -10.46 -3.63 -19.83
CA TRP A 48 -10.37 -2.52 -18.90
C TRP A 48 -11.67 -2.27 -18.12
N VAL A 49 -12.80 -2.22 -18.81
CA VAL A 49 -14.13 -2.13 -18.18
C VAL A 49 -14.36 -3.31 -17.24
N GLY A 50 -13.96 -4.52 -17.64
CA GLY A 50 -14.01 -5.72 -16.79
C GLY A 50 -13.27 -5.55 -15.47
N HIS A 51 -12.05 -5.00 -15.50
CA HIS A 51 -11.28 -4.73 -14.28
C HIS A 51 -11.91 -3.66 -13.39
N LEU A 52 -12.42 -2.57 -13.98
CA LEU A 52 -13.13 -1.51 -13.23
C LEU A 52 -14.40 -2.06 -12.56
N ALA A 53 -15.13 -2.92 -13.26
CA ALA A 53 -16.31 -3.61 -12.74
C ALA A 53 -15.96 -4.59 -11.61
N GLN A 54 -14.82 -5.28 -11.70
CA GLN A 54 -14.34 -6.17 -10.66
C GLN A 54 -13.93 -5.40 -9.39
N LEU A 55 -13.30 -4.23 -9.53
CA LEU A 55 -13.00 -3.35 -8.38
C LEU A 55 -14.28 -2.90 -7.68
N ASP A 56 -15.33 -2.53 -8.44
CA ASP A 56 -16.64 -2.23 -7.85
C ASP A 56 -17.23 -3.45 -7.15
N ALA A 57 -17.20 -4.64 -7.78
CA ALA A 57 -17.76 -5.86 -7.20
C ALA A 57 -17.19 -6.18 -5.81
N VAL A 58 -15.86 -6.14 -5.70
CA VAL A 58 -15.15 -6.41 -4.43
C VAL A 58 -15.47 -5.34 -3.39
N ALA A 59 -15.37 -4.06 -3.75
CA ALA A 59 -15.67 -2.97 -2.83
C ALA A 59 -17.12 -3.02 -2.34
N ARG A 60 -18.06 -3.29 -3.24
CA ARG A 60 -19.49 -3.37 -2.93
C ARG A 60 -19.80 -4.51 -1.97
N GLU A 61 -19.17 -5.66 -2.13
CA GLU A 61 -19.35 -6.79 -1.23
C GLU A 61 -18.96 -6.40 0.21
N LEU A 62 -17.82 -5.73 0.37
CA LEU A 62 -17.30 -5.27 1.66
C LEU A 62 -18.19 -4.19 2.27
N GLU A 63 -18.65 -3.22 1.47
CA GLU A 63 -19.59 -2.17 1.90
C GLU A 63 -20.90 -2.76 2.42
N LEU A 64 -21.49 -3.72 1.70
CA LEU A 64 -22.74 -4.35 2.12
C LEU A 64 -22.57 -5.18 3.38
N ARG A 65 -21.40 -5.82 3.55
CA ARG A 65 -21.08 -6.56 4.77
C ARG A 65 -20.97 -5.63 5.97
N ASN A 66 -20.28 -4.49 5.82
CA ASN A 66 -20.16 -3.48 6.87
C ASN A 66 -21.49 -2.76 7.15
N LEU A 67 -22.32 -2.55 6.12
CA LEU A 67 -23.63 -1.90 6.25
C LEU A 67 -24.58 -2.69 7.17
N ALA A 68 -24.45 -4.01 7.24
CA ALA A 68 -25.35 -4.88 8.01
C ALA A 68 -25.43 -4.53 9.51
N ALA A 69 -24.40 -3.88 10.06
CA ALA A 69 -24.38 -3.39 11.45
C ALA A 69 -25.22 -2.11 11.66
N HIS A 70 -25.57 -1.41 10.58
CA HIS A 70 -26.18 -0.07 10.60
C HIS A 70 -27.64 -0.03 10.12
N VAL A 71 -28.20 -1.16 9.68
CA VAL A 71 -29.56 -1.23 9.13
C VAL A 71 -30.39 -2.32 9.80
N SER A 72 -31.68 -2.07 9.99
CA SER A 72 -32.61 -3.05 10.60
C SER A 72 -32.84 -4.27 9.70
N GLU A 73 -32.83 -4.07 8.38
CA GLU A 73 -32.91 -5.15 7.38
C GLU A 73 -31.53 -5.38 6.76
N ARG A 74 -30.87 -6.47 7.17
CA ARG A 74 -29.55 -6.84 6.65
C ARG A 74 -29.63 -7.10 5.14
N PRO A 75 -28.73 -6.52 4.32
CA PRO A 75 -28.65 -6.88 2.91
C PRO A 75 -28.39 -8.38 2.76
N GLY A 76 -29.37 -9.13 2.28
CA GLY A 76 -29.24 -10.57 2.06
C GLY A 76 -28.39 -10.90 0.83
N LYS A 77 -27.96 -12.18 0.70
CA LYS A 77 -27.24 -12.68 -0.49
C LYS A 77 -27.93 -12.32 -1.81
N GLY A 78 -29.26 -12.39 -1.86
CA GLY A 78 -30.03 -12.02 -3.05
C GLY A 78 -29.90 -10.55 -3.47
N GLN A 79 -29.50 -9.63 -2.57
CA GLN A 79 -29.23 -8.25 -2.94
C GLN A 79 -27.89 -8.11 -3.66
N GLN A 80 -26.87 -8.87 -3.24
CA GLN A 80 -25.56 -8.91 -3.89
C GLN A 80 -25.68 -9.48 -5.30
N GLU A 81 -26.41 -10.59 -5.47
CA GLU A 81 -26.68 -11.21 -6.77
C GLU A 81 -27.38 -10.24 -7.72
N LYS A 82 -28.44 -9.56 -7.26
CA LYS A 82 -29.13 -8.53 -8.06
C LYS A 82 -28.20 -7.40 -8.51
N LEU A 83 -27.31 -6.93 -7.64
CA LEU A 83 -26.33 -5.90 -8.01
C LEU A 83 -25.32 -6.41 -9.04
N ALA A 84 -24.90 -7.67 -8.92
CA ALA A 84 -24.02 -8.31 -9.90
C ALA A 84 -24.71 -8.40 -11.27
N ASP A 85 -25.97 -8.82 -11.33
CA ASP A 85 -26.77 -8.86 -12.55
C ASP A 85 -26.93 -7.46 -13.17
N CYS A 86 -27.26 -6.45 -12.36
CA CYS A 86 -27.33 -5.06 -12.81
C CYS A 86 -26.00 -4.58 -13.39
N ARG A 87 -24.87 -4.90 -12.74
CA ARG A 87 -23.53 -4.54 -13.25
C ARG A 87 -23.28 -5.18 -14.60
N GLN A 88 -23.59 -6.46 -14.78
CA GLN A 88 -23.40 -7.17 -16.05
C GLN A 88 -24.22 -6.54 -17.18
N LEU A 89 -25.48 -6.18 -16.93
CA LEU A 89 -26.33 -5.50 -17.90
C LEU A 89 -25.75 -4.12 -18.29
N LEU A 90 -25.38 -3.31 -17.29
CA LEU A 90 -24.84 -1.96 -17.53
C LEU A 90 -23.47 -2.00 -18.23
N VAL A 91 -22.62 -2.98 -17.91
CA VAL A 91 -21.35 -3.19 -18.62
C VAL A 91 -21.60 -3.57 -20.08
N ARG A 92 -22.53 -4.49 -20.35
CA ARG A 92 -22.87 -4.87 -21.74
C ARG A 92 -23.37 -3.67 -22.55
N ASP A 93 -24.25 -2.87 -21.96
CA ASP A 93 -24.83 -1.71 -22.64
C ASP A 93 -23.75 -0.62 -22.87
N LEU A 94 -22.86 -0.38 -21.90
CA LEU A 94 -21.69 0.48 -22.04
C LEU A 94 -20.75 0.03 -23.16
N LEU A 95 -20.49 -1.28 -23.28
CA LEU A 95 -19.63 -1.81 -24.34
C LEU A 95 -20.25 -1.65 -25.74
N ALA A 96 -21.56 -1.51 -25.85
CA ALA A 96 -22.25 -1.34 -27.14
C ALA A 96 -22.34 0.13 -27.59
N GLU A 97 -22.19 1.11 -26.71
CA GLU A 97 -22.46 2.53 -27.00
C GLU A 97 -21.21 3.42 -26.98
N LEU A 98 -20.72 3.78 -28.17
CA LEU A 98 -19.54 4.66 -28.33
C LEU A 98 -19.60 5.98 -27.52
N PRO A 99 -20.74 6.69 -27.40
CA PRO A 99 -20.80 7.89 -26.56
C PRO A 99 -20.50 7.60 -25.08
N GLN A 100 -21.01 6.48 -24.54
CA GLN A 100 -20.76 6.08 -23.15
C GLN A 100 -19.29 5.68 -22.96
N GLN A 101 -18.70 5.00 -23.94
CA GLN A 101 -17.27 4.65 -23.90
C GLN A 101 -16.38 5.89 -23.79
N ARG A 102 -16.65 6.92 -24.62
CA ARG A 102 -15.90 8.19 -24.56
C ARG A 102 -16.08 8.91 -23.22
N GLN A 103 -17.30 8.91 -22.68
CA GLN A 103 -17.57 9.49 -21.38
C GLN A 103 -16.82 8.75 -20.27
N LEU A 104 -16.73 7.42 -20.33
CA LEU A 104 -15.98 6.63 -19.36
C LEU A 104 -14.48 6.95 -19.38
N LEU A 105 -13.87 7.04 -20.57
CA LEU A 105 -12.45 7.39 -20.70
C LEU A 105 -12.14 8.76 -20.05
N ALA A 106 -13.05 9.73 -20.20
CA ALA A 106 -12.92 11.04 -19.55
C ALA A 106 -13.16 11.00 -18.03
N ALA A 107 -14.07 10.14 -17.55
CA ALA A 107 -14.49 10.08 -16.15
C ALA A 107 -13.60 9.19 -15.27
N ALA A 108 -12.90 8.21 -15.84
CA ALA A 108 -12.07 7.24 -15.12
C ALA A 108 -10.75 7.86 -14.61
N GLN A 109 -10.86 8.78 -13.66
CA GLN A 109 -9.75 9.45 -13.01
C GLN A 109 -9.74 9.11 -11.52
N VAL A 110 -8.55 9.04 -10.94
CA VAL A 110 -8.39 8.94 -9.49
C VAL A 110 -7.74 10.23 -9.00
N PRO A 111 -8.43 11.04 -8.19
CA PRO A 111 -7.86 12.28 -7.67
C PRO A 111 -6.68 11.95 -6.77
N ASP A 112 -5.71 12.86 -6.71
CA ASP A 112 -4.65 12.77 -5.72
C ASP A 112 -5.18 13.12 -4.32
N ASP A 113 -4.51 12.62 -3.28
CA ASP A 113 -4.90 12.84 -1.88
C ASP A 113 -4.32 14.17 -1.31
N TYR A 114 -3.86 15.08 -2.16
CA TYR A 114 -3.35 16.39 -1.77
C TYR A 114 -4.41 17.48 -1.92
N VAL A 115 -4.72 18.14 -0.81
CA VAL A 115 -5.70 19.23 -0.74
C VAL A 115 -5.11 20.52 -1.29
N THR A 116 -5.38 20.82 -2.56
CA THR A 116 -4.85 22.01 -3.25
C THR A 116 -5.19 23.32 -2.53
N THR A 117 -6.41 23.46 -2.03
CA THR A 117 -6.84 24.68 -1.31
C THR A 117 -6.02 24.92 -0.05
N TRP A 118 -5.58 23.86 0.63
CA TRP A 118 -4.70 23.97 1.79
C TRP A 118 -3.30 24.44 1.40
N ARG A 119 -2.77 23.98 0.27
CA ARG A 119 -1.48 24.47 -0.26
C ARG A 119 -1.54 25.96 -0.59
N VAL A 120 -2.66 26.44 -1.14
CA VAL A 120 -2.85 27.87 -1.42
C VAL A 120 -2.92 28.69 -0.14
N VAL A 121 -3.80 28.32 0.79
CA VAL A 121 -4.00 29.04 2.07
C VAL A 121 -2.76 28.95 2.97
N GLY A 122 -2.07 27.81 2.97
CA GLY A 122 -0.85 27.55 3.72
C GLY A 122 0.42 28.12 3.08
N LEU A 123 0.30 28.90 2.00
CA LEU A 123 1.43 29.53 1.30
C LEU A 123 2.52 28.51 0.96
N TYR A 124 2.13 27.37 0.36
CA TYR A 124 3.01 26.25 0.02
C TYR A 124 4.38 26.67 -0.57
N PRO A 125 4.47 27.61 -1.53
CA PRO A 125 5.76 28.05 -2.07
C PRO A 125 6.75 28.58 -1.01
N LEU A 126 6.24 29.17 0.07
CA LEU A 126 7.04 29.71 1.16
C LEU A 126 7.31 28.67 2.25
N THR A 127 6.39 27.73 2.47
CA THR A 127 6.51 26.74 3.56
C THR A 127 7.24 25.47 3.15
N ALA A 128 7.15 25.06 1.88
CA ALA A 128 7.74 23.82 1.37
C ALA A 128 9.27 23.74 1.51
N PRO A 129 10.06 24.82 1.31
CA PRO A 129 11.50 24.77 1.53
C PRO A 129 11.89 24.37 2.96
N PHE A 130 11.14 24.79 3.99
CA PHE A 130 11.41 24.42 5.38
C PHE A 130 11.15 22.93 5.64
N VAL A 131 10.07 22.39 5.05
CA VAL A 131 9.76 20.97 5.14
C VAL A 131 10.82 20.15 4.37
N SER A 132 11.25 20.62 3.20
CA SER A 132 12.32 20.00 2.41
C SER A 132 13.63 19.88 3.21
N LEU A 133 14.00 20.89 4.01
CA LEU A 133 15.15 20.82 4.91
C LEU A 133 15.00 19.71 5.97
N GLY A 134 13.80 19.53 6.52
CA GLY A 134 13.50 18.46 7.46
C GLY A 134 13.64 17.07 6.82
N VAL A 135 13.10 16.91 5.61
CA VAL A 135 13.25 15.67 4.83
C VAL A 135 14.71 15.39 4.53
N GLY A 136 15.48 16.39 4.08
CA GLY A 136 16.91 16.22 3.80
C GLY A 136 17.70 15.76 5.02
N ARG A 137 17.45 16.35 6.20
CA ARG A 137 18.09 15.92 7.45
C ARG A 137 17.74 14.48 7.83
N TRP A 138 16.49 14.10 7.67
CA TRP A 138 16.06 12.72 7.89
C TRP A 138 16.76 11.77 6.91
N GLN A 139 16.83 12.10 5.63
CA GLN A 139 17.54 11.29 4.62
C GLN A 139 19.03 11.15 4.95
N ASP A 140 19.71 12.23 5.34
CA ASP A 140 21.11 12.19 5.78
C ASP A 140 21.30 11.26 6.99
N GLN A 141 20.36 11.28 7.94
CA GLN A 141 20.39 10.38 9.10
C GLN A 141 20.14 8.93 8.71
N SER A 142 19.15 8.67 7.84
CA SER A 142 18.89 7.34 7.30
C SER A 142 20.10 6.78 6.56
N HIS A 143 20.75 7.57 5.69
CA HIS A 143 21.98 7.15 5.03
C HIS A 143 23.05 6.74 6.03
N LYS A 144 23.27 7.51 7.10
CA LYS A 144 24.24 7.15 8.15
C LYS A 144 23.91 5.80 8.78
N VAL A 145 22.66 5.59 9.22
CA VAL A 145 22.20 4.31 9.80
C VAL A 145 22.42 3.14 8.85
N PHE A 146 22.10 3.31 7.56
CA PHE A 146 22.32 2.28 6.54
C PHE A 146 23.78 2.06 6.14
N THR A 147 24.70 2.93 6.55
CA THR A 147 26.15 2.74 6.34
C THR A 147 26.85 2.12 7.55
N GLU A 148 26.28 2.23 8.75
CA GLU A 148 26.85 1.63 9.96
C GLU A 148 27.01 0.10 9.83
N PRO A 149 28.04 -0.53 10.41
CA PRO A 149 28.09 -2.00 10.46
C PRO A 149 26.86 -2.58 11.16
N LEU A 150 26.34 -3.73 10.68
CA LEU A 150 25.13 -4.35 11.25
C LEU A 150 25.24 -4.59 12.77
N SER A 151 26.43 -4.95 13.25
CA SER A 151 26.73 -5.18 14.68
C SER A 151 26.83 -3.90 15.52
N ALA A 152 26.95 -2.73 14.88
CA ALA A 152 27.02 -1.43 15.54
C ALA A 152 25.66 -0.72 15.56
N LEU A 153 24.64 -1.25 14.89
CA LEU A 153 23.29 -0.71 14.97
C LEU A 153 22.76 -0.79 16.41
N PRO A 154 22.04 0.23 16.88
CA PRO A 154 21.49 0.23 18.22
C PRO A 154 20.52 -0.93 18.41
N VAL A 155 20.57 -1.49 19.62
CA VAL A 155 19.63 -2.48 20.16
C VAL A 155 19.21 -1.97 21.54
N GLU A 156 18.00 -1.44 21.64
CA GLU A 156 17.43 -0.96 22.89
C GLU A 156 16.85 -2.12 23.71
N GLY A 157 16.28 -3.12 23.04
CA GLY A 157 15.64 -4.26 23.66
C GLY A 157 16.23 -5.59 23.20
N GLN A 158 15.36 -6.47 22.69
CA GLN A 158 15.77 -7.76 22.14
C GLN A 158 15.37 -7.89 20.68
N LEU A 159 16.33 -8.25 19.85
CA LEU A 159 16.11 -8.58 18.45
C LEU A 159 15.34 -9.88 18.32
N ARG A 160 14.15 -9.79 17.74
CA ARG A 160 13.26 -10.91 17.50
C ARG A 160 12.92 -10.97 16.03
N ARG A 161 12.79 -12.19 15.51
CA ARG A 161 12.53 -12.44 14.09
C ARG A 161 11.16 -13.08 13.93
N TRP A 162 10.34 -12.55 13.02
CA TRP A 162 9.09 -13.15 12.58
C TRP A 162 9.17 -13.54 11.12
N ARG A 163 8.62 -14.70 10.79
CA ARG A 163 8.59 -15.21 9.42
C ARG A 163 7.27 -15.90 9.12
N GLY A 164 6.70 -15.56 7.97
CA GLY A 164 5.55 -16.28 7.42
C GLY A 164 5.93 -17.66 6.85
N PRO A 165 4.94 -18.41 6.34
CA PRO A 165 5.18 -19.62 5.56
C PRO A 165 6.08 -19.31 4.36
N ARG A 166 7.01 -20.22 4.05
CA ARG A 166 7.97 -20.03 2.97
C ARG A 166 7.87 -21.16 1.95
N ALA A 167 7.93 -20.79 0.67
CA ALA A 167 7.99 -21.73 -0.43
C ALA A 167 9.45 -22.06 -0.81
N PRO A 168 9.73 -23.28 -1.31
CA PRO A 168 10.99 -23.60 -1.96
C PRO A 168 11.18 -22.76 -3.24
N ALA A 169 12.42 -22.75 -3.75
CA ALA A 169 12.91 -21.69 -4.63
C ALA A 169 12.28 -21.59 -6.04
N ALA A 170 11.47 -22.56 -6.46
CA ALA A 170 10.85 -22.55 -7.78
C ALA A 170 9.39 -22.07 -7.67
N VAL A 171 9.13 -20.84 -8.11
CA VAL A 171 7.78 -20.35 -8.37
C VAL A 171 7.58 -20.32 -9.88
N SER A 172 6.50 -20.95 -10.37
CA SER A 172 6.12 -20.81 -11.77
C SER A 172 5.72 -19.36 -12.03
N LEU A 173 6.39 -18.73 -12.99
CA LEU A 173 5.99 -17.42 -13.52
C LEU A 173 4.60 -17.50 -14.16
N TRP A 174 4.00 -16.33 -14.35
CA TRP A 174 2.83 -16.21 -15.21
C TRP A 174 3.29 -16.37 -16.67
N SER A 175 2.56 -17.18 -17.44
CA SER A 175 2.79 -17.37 -18.87
C SER A 175 1.77 -16.61 -19.74
N GLN A 176 0.74 -16.06 -19.11
CA GLN A 176 -0.36 -15.38 -19.79
C GLN A 176 -0.54 -13.99 -19.19
N THR A 177 -0.76 -13.02 -20.08
CA THR A 177 -1.23 -11.69 -19.75
C THR A 177 -2.57 -11.45 -20.43
N ASP A 178 -3.37 -10.57 -19.86
CA ASP A 178 -4.59 -10.10 -20.50
C ASP A 178 -4.28 -9.04 -21.59
N PRO A 179 -5.30 -8.55 -22.34
CA PRO A 179 -5.11 -7.51 -23.35
C PRO A 179 -4.52 -6.18 -22.87
N LEU A 180 -4.49 -5.90 -21.56
CA LEU A 180 -3.82 -4.74 -20.96
C LEU A 180 -2.38 -5.05 -20.52
N GLY A 181 -1.91 -6.28 -20.74
CA GLY A 181 -0.60 -6.74 -20.30
C GLY A 181 -0.57 -7.16 -18.83
N VAL A 182 -1.71 -7.22 -18.13
CA VAL A 182 -1.76 -7.60 -16.71
C VAL A 182 -1.53 -9.11 -16.58
N PRO A 183 -0.56 -9.54 -15.75
CA PRO A 183 -0.35 -10.95 -15.44
C PRO A 183 -1.61 -11.67 -14.93
N VAL A 184 -1.98 -12.77 -15.58
CA VAL A 184 -3.08 -13.64 -15.12
C VAL A 184 -2.50 -14.69 -14.17
N LEU A 185 -2.89 -14.62 -12.90
CA LEU A 185 -2.37 -15.48 -11.83
C LEU A 185 -3.48 -16.35 -11.24
N SER A 186 -3.21 -17.66 -11.11
CA SER A 186 -4.03 -18.54 -10.28
C SER A 186 -3.85 -18.21 -8.78
N ALA A 187 -4.76 -18.70 -7.94
CA ALA A 187 -4.64 -18.56 -6.49
C ALA A 187 -3.33 -19.20 -5.96
N ASP A 188 -2.98 -20.38 -6.45
CA ASP A 188 -1.76 -21.09 -6.04
C ASP A 188 -0.48 -20.36 -6.49
N GLN A 189 -0.47 -19.79 -7.70
CA GLN A 189 0.66 -18.98 -8.18
C GLN A 189 0.83 -17.73 -7.34
N ARG A 190 -0.26 -17.03 -7.04
CA ARG A 190 -0.26 -15.85 -6.15
C ARG A 190 0.31 -16.21 -4.78
N GLU A 191 -0.16 -17.29 -4.18
CA GLU A 191 0.31 -17.73 -2.87
C GLU A 191 1.79 -18.15 -2.90
N ALA A 192 2.22 -18.86 -3.95
CA ALA A 192 3.62 -19.27 -4.12
C ALA A 192 4.55 -18.05 -4.26
N LEU A 193 4.17 -17.03 -5.03
CA LEU A 193 4.91 -15.78 -5.17
C LEU A 193 5.08 -15.07 -3.82
N PHE A 194 3.99 -14.90 -3.06
CA PHE A 194 4.06 -14.29 -1.73
C PHE A 194 4.95 -15.08 -0.76
N ARG A 195 4.87 -16.41 -0.79
CA ARG A 195 5.69 -17.27 0.08
C ARG A 195 7.16 -17.29 -0.31
N TYR A 196 7.49 -17.11 -1.59
CA TYR A 196 8.87 -17.11 -2.07
C TYR A 196 9.59 -15.79 -1.77
N HIS A 197 8.91 -14.66 -2.01
CA HIS A 197 9.47 -13.32 -1.77
C HIS A 197 9.21 -12.78 -0.35
N ALA A 198 8.60 -13.56 0.55
CA ALA A 198 8.31 -13.13 1.91
C ALA A 198 9.59 -12.71 2.67
N PRO A 199 9.62 -11.51 3.29
CA PRO A 199 10.73 -11.10 4.13
C PRO A 199 10.72 -11.82 5.48
N VAL A 200 11.85 -11.77 6.18
CA VAL A 200 11.93 -11.95 7.63
C VAL A 200 11.90 -10.57 8.27
N TRP A 201 10.97 -10.36 9.20
CA TRP A 201 10.92 -9.13 9.99
C TRP A 201 11.80 -9.30 11.22
N GLU A 202 12.92 -8.59 11.30
CA GLU A 202 13.76 -8.52 12.51
C GLU A 202 13.50 -7.19 13.21
N ILE A 203 12.84 -7.25 14.36
CA ILE A 203 12.38 -6.06 15.09
C ILE A 203 13.08 -6.05 16.44
N ASP A 204 13.61 -4.90 16.82
CA ASP A 204 14.10 -4.66 18.16
C ASP A 204 12.92 -4.41 19.11
N VAL A 205 12.76 -5.27 20.11
CA VAL A 205 11.60 -5.29 21.00
C VAL A 205 11.98 -4.90 22.41
N VAL A 206 11.49 -3.74 22.85
CA VAL A 206 11.54 -3.25 24.22
C VAL A 206 10.23 -3.56 24.93
N ASP A 207 9.08 -3.31 24.30
CA ASP A 207 7.76 -3.53 24.88
C ASP A 207 6.70 -4.00 23.85
N ASP A 208 5.44 -4.07 24.27
CA ASP A 208 4.32 -4.53 23.43
C ASP A 208 4.08 -3.67 22.19
N ASN A 209 4.58 -2.43 22.14
CA ASN A 209 4.43 -1.56 20.97
C ASN A 209 5.28 -2.03 19.79
N ASP A 210 6.38 -2.75 20.05
CA ASP A 210 7.29 -3.28 19.02
C ASP A 210 6.85 -4.66 18.51
N LEU A 211 5.75 -5.21 19.03
CA LEU A 211 5.23 -6.50 18.59
C LEU A 211 4.33 -6.32 17.36
N PRO A 212 4.61 -7.03 16.25
CA PRO A 212 3.67 -7.07 15.14
C PRO A 212 2.37 -7.72 15.62
N GLY A 213 1.22 -7.16 15.25
CA GLY A 213 -0.07 -7.60 15.75
C GLY A 213 -1.16 -7.66 14.68
N ALA A 214 -2.22 -8.39 15.00
CA ALA A 214 -3.40 -8.51 14.15
C ALA A 214 -4.31 -7.28 14.33
N ALA A 215 -4.68 -6.62 13.24
CA ALA A 215 -5.74 -5.63 13.27
C ALA A 215 -7.09 -6.28 13.64
N GLY A 216 -7.84 -5.59 14.46
CA GLY A 216 -9.15 -6.02 14.94
C GLY A 216 -10.00 -4.84 15.36
N TRP A 217 -11.17 -5.16 15.92
CA TRP A 217 -12.14 -4.17 16.39
C TRP A 217 -12.42 -4.38 17.87
N ARG A 218 -12.25 -3.32 18.68
CA ARG A 218 -12.55 -3.30 20.13
C ARG A 218 -13.06 -1.90 20.49
N ALA A 219 -14.35 -1.66 20.27
CA ALA A 219 -14.95 -0.32 20.33
C ALA A 219 -14.22 0.71 19.41
N GLY A 220 -13.80 0.24 18.23
CA GLY A 220 -12.97 0.96 17.27
C GLY A 220 -11.76 0.15 16.80
N PRO A 221 -10.95 0.69 15.87
CA PRO A 221 -9.72 0.05 15.42
C PRO A 221 -8.81 -0.32 16.59
N ALA A 222 -8.19 -1.50 16.55
CA ALA A 222 -7.25 -1.98 17.54
C ALA A 222 -6.22 -2.93 16.92
N ILE A 223 -5.05 -3.08 17.55
CA ILE A 223 -4.01 -4.05 17.19
C ILE A 223 -3.82 -5.03 18.34
N ASP A 224 -3.92 -6.32 18.05
CA ASP A 224 -3.82 -7.44 18.97
C ASP A 224 -2.45 -8.11 18.84
N THR A 225 -1.53 -7.75 19.75
CA THR A 225 -0.13 -8.20 19.73
C THR A 225 0.06 -9.65 20.18
N ALA A 226 -0.98 -10.30 20.69
CA ALA A 226 -0.98 -11.74 20.98
C ALA A 226 -0.92 -12.59 19.70
N ARG A 227 -1.23 -12.01 18.54
CA ARG A 227 -1.22 -12.69 17.24
C ARG A 227 -0.42 -11.86 16.25
N ALA A 228 0.84 -12.25 16.05
CA ALA A 228 1.66 -11.67 15.02
C ALA A 228 1.08 -12.00 13.64
N THR A 229 0.69 -10.96 12.89
CA THR A 229 0.04 -11.10 11.59
C THR A 229 0.66 -10.16 10.55
N GLN A 230 0.84 -10.69 9.35
CA GLN A 230 1.19 -9.95 8.15
C GLN A 230 0.04 -10.04 7.14
N TYR A 231 -0.34 -8.88 6.62
CA TYR A 231 -1.35 -8.75 5.58
C TYR A 231 -0.69 -8.68 4.20
N GLN A 232 -1.33 -9.29 3.20
CA GLN A 232 -0.81 -9.36 1.84
C GLN A 232 -1.80 -8.80 0.84
N THR A 233 -1.30 -8.07 -0.16
CA THR A 233 -2.12 -7.62 -1.30
C THR A 233 -1.29 -7.48 -2.56
N LEU A 234 -1.90 -7.83 -3.71
CA LEU A 234 -1.29 -7.59 -5.02
C LEU A 234 -1.56 -6.16 -5.46
N SER A 235 -0.57 -5.55 -6.09
CA SER A 235 -0.76 -4.36 -6.90
C SER A 235 0.02 -4.47 -8.20
N TYR A 236 -0.13 -3.46 -9.05
CA TYR A 236 0.52 -3.39 -10.34
C TYR A 236 1.00 -1.96 -10.57
N THR A 237 2.12 -1.83 -11.27
CA THR A 237 2.68 -0.56 -11.73
C THR A 237 3.04 -0.69 -13.21
N ARG A 238 3.39 0.43 -13.84
CA ARG A 238 3.80 0.52 -15.23
C ARG A 238 5.24 1.00 -15.33
N TYR A 239 5.94 0.45 -16.31
CA TYR A 239 7.28 0.86 -16.69
C TYR A 239 7.39 0.76 -18.23
N GLY A 240 7.40 1.91 -18.91
CA GLY A 240 7.20 1.98 -20.35
C GLY A 240 5.83 1.42 -20.75
N GLU A 241 5.83 0.41 -21.62
CA GLU A 241 4.64 -0.34 -22.04
C GLU A 241 4.36 -1.56 -21.16
N GLN A 242 5.25 -1.89 -20.23
CA GLN A 242 5.14 -3.10 -19.40
C GLN A 242 4.31 -2.85 -18.15
N VAL A 243 3.51 -3.85 -17.77
CA VAL A 243 2.88 -3.95 -16.45
C VAL A 243 3.75 -4.82 -15.57
N LEU A 244 4.16 -4.28 -14.42
CA LEU A 244 4.96 -4.99 -13.43
C LEU A 244 4.10 -5.41 -12.24
N LEU A 245 4.29 -6.64 -11.78
CA LEU A 245 3.60 -7.21 -10.63
C LEU A 245 4.23 -6.72 -9.32
N GLN A 246 3.40 -6.38 -8.34
CA GLN A 246 3.87 -5.97 -7.02
C GLN A 246 3.26 -6.82 -5.91
N LEU A 247 4.12 -7.34 -5.04
CA LEU A 247 3.76 -8.10 -3.84
C LEU A 247 3.93 -7.18 -2.62
N ASN A 248 2.83 -6.87 -1.94
CA ASN A 248 2.85 -5.99 -0.76
C ASN A 248 2.66 -6.81 0.52
N TYR A 249 3.51 -6.55 1.50
CA TYR A 249 3.54 -7.17 2.82
C TYR A 249 3.36 -6.07 3.86
N VAL A 250 2.28 -6.13 4.64
CA VAL A 250 1.90 -5.07 5.58
C VAL A 250 1.88 -5.64 6.99
N ILE A 251 2.60 -5.01 7.92
CA ILE A 251 2.54 -5.30 9.35
C ILE A 251 2.05 -4.08 10.12
N TRP A 252 1.49 -4.32 11.30
CA TRP A 252 0.94 -3.29 12.18
C TRP A 252 1.48 -3.42 13.59
N PHE A 253 1.72 -2.27 14.21
CA PHE A 253 2.15 -2.10 15.59
C PHE A 253 1.08 -1.35 16.38
N ARG A 254 1.09 -1.52 17.70
CA ARG A 254 0.06 -0.92 18.56
C ARG A 254 0.15 0.61 18.61
N ALA A 255 1.36 1.16 18.59
CA ALA A 255 1.62 2.60 18.67
C ALA A 255 3.05 2.92 18.22
N ARG A 256 3.30 4.18 17.85
CA ARG A 256 4.63 4.78 17.92
C ARG A 256 4.71 5.50 19.28
N PRO A 257 5.34 4.93 20.31
CA PRO A 257 5.47 5.59 21.61
C PRO A 257 6.35 6.84 21.48
N GLY A 258 6.18 7.77 22.43
CA GLY A 258 6.97 8.99 22.49
C GLY A 258 6.16 10.21 22.89
N ASN A 259 6.87 11.33 23.10
CA ASN A 259 6.28 12.63 23.43
C ASN A 259 6.54 13.68 22.32
N ASP A 260 6.92 13.23 21.13
CA ASP A 260 7.17 14.08 19.96
C ASP A 260 5.92 14.22 19.07
N ILE A 261 6.06 14.95 17.95
CA ILE A 261 4.95 15.22 17.04
C ILE A 261 4.52 14.03 16.16
N TYR A 262 5.31 12.96 16.14
CA TYR A 262 5.11 11.75 15.35
C TYR A 262 4.53 10.60 16.18
N ALA A 263 4.52 10.74 17.51
CA ALA A 263 3.97 9.74 18.43
C ALA A 263 2.44 9.64 18.34
N GLY A 264 1.91 8.43 18.51
CA GLY A 264 0.47 8.19 18.50
C GLY A 264 0.07 6.73 18.35
N ARG A 265 -1.23 6.48 18.29
CA ARG A 265 -1.79 5.12 18.14
C ARG A 265 -1.55 4.56 16.75
N PHE A 266 -1.25 3.28 16.70
CA PHE A 266 -0.91 2.51 15.51
C PHE A 266 0.34 2.98 14.80
N ASP A 267 1.18 2.04 14.45
CA ASP A 267 2.23 2.26 13.46
C ASP A 267 2.26 1.03 12.55
N GLY A 268 3.12 1.01 11.56
CA GLY A 268 3.26 -0.14 10.70
C GLY A 268 4.06 0.16 9.47
N LEU A 269 4.45 -0.91 8.78
CA LEU A 269 5.25 -0.83 7.57
C LEU A 269 4.58 -1.61 6.45
N VAL A 270 4.71 -1.06 5.25
CA VAL A 270 4.53 -1.79 4.01
C VAL A 270 5.90 -2.07 3.43
N TRP A 271 6.21 -3.33 3.21
CA TRP A 271 7.30 -3.78 2.35
C TRP A 271 6.73 -4.22 1.02
N ARG A 272 7.29 -3.73 -0.09
CA ARG A 272 6.84 -4.07 -1.42
C ARG A 272 7.97 -4.60 -2.29
N VAL A 273 7.65 -5.64 -3.04
CA VAL A 273 8.52 -6.28 -4.02
C VAL A 273 7.92 -6.02 -5.40
N THR A 274 8.61 -5.31 -6.27
CA THR A 274 8.23 -5.15 -7.68
C THR A 274 9.00 -6.13 -8.54
N LEU A 275 8.28 -7.01 -9.22
CA LEU A 275 8.83 -8.05 -10.08
C LEU A 275 8.83 -7.60 -11.54
N GLY A 276 9.95 -7.86 -12.21
CA GLY A 276 10.08 -7.77 -13.65
C GLY A 276 9.24 -8.81 -14.40
N PRO A 277 9.22 -8.75 -15.74
CA PRO A 277 8.54 -9.75 -16.57
C PRO A 277 9.10 -11.17 -16.42
N ASP A 278 10.35 -11.30 -16.00
CA ASP A 278 11.05 -12.55 -15.69
C ASP A 278 10.77 -13.06 -14.26
N GLY A 279 9.95 -12.32 -13.49
CA GLY A 279 9.67 -12.59 -12.08
C GLY A 279 10.83 -12.34 -11.14
N GLU A 280 11.94 -11.76 -11.62
CA GLU A 280 13.02 -11.33 -10.76
C GLU A 280 12.69 -9.96 -10.15
N PRO A 281 13.10 -9.69 -8.89
CA PRO A 281 12.88 -8.40 -8.28
C PRO A 281 13.67 -7.29 -9.00
N TRP A 282 12.97 -6.27 -9.48
CA TRP A 282 13.59 -5.05 -10.04
C TRP A 282 13.77 -3.98 -8.96
N LEU A 283 12.82 -3.90 -8.04
CA LEU A 283 12.80 -2.90 -6.99
C LEU A 283 12.17 -3.48 -5.73
N TYR A 284 12.78 -3.17 -4.59
CA TYR A 284 12.09 -3.23 -3.32
C TYR A 284 11.90 -1.82 -2.78
N ASP A 285 10.81 -1.59 -2.07
CA ASP A 285 10.61 -0.33 -1.36
C ASP A 285 9.75 -0.51 -0.11
N SER A 286 9.86 0.47 0.79
CA SER A 286 9.16 0.48 2.05
C SER A 286 8.58 1.85 2.35
N ILE A 287 7.39 1.87 2.94
CA ILE A 287 6.80 3.04 3.59
C ILE A 287 6.32 2.65 4.98
N HIS A 288 6.12 3.63 5.85
CA HIS A 288 5.20 3.43 6.97
C HIS A 288 3.76 3.42 6.45
N ASN A 289 2.84 2.78 7.19
CA ASN A 289 1.42 2.69 6.82
C ASN A 289 0.71 4.07 6.77
N CYS A 290 1.37 5.16 7.16
CA CYS A 290 0.91 6.53 6.96
C CYS A 290 1.30 7.15 5.60
N GLY A 291 2.25 6.54 4.88
CA GLY A 291 2.86 7.03 3.64
C GLY A 291 4.23 7.70 3.83
N CYS A 292 4.67 7.90 5.06
CA CYS A 292 5.96 8.53 5.35
C CYS A 292 7.15 7.57 5.10
N TYR A 293 8.35 8.17 5.05
CA TYR A 293 9.63 7.46 5.09
C TYR A 293 9.87 6.51 3.90
N HIS A 294 9.39 6.91 2.72
CA HIS A 294 9.53 6.10 1.50
C HIS A 294 10.99 5.85 1.15
N THR A 295 11.39 4.60 1.31
CA THR A 295 12.77 4.13 1.13
C THR A 295 12.80 3.13 -0.02
N PHE A 296 13.72 3.33 -0.97
CA PHE A 296 13.89 2.49 -2.15
C PHE A 296 15.19 1.68 -2.07
N ILE A 297 15.12 0.40 -2.39
CA ILE A 297 16.23 -0.54 -2.41
C ILE A 297 16.27 -1.19 -3.81
N PRO A 298 16.87 -0.53 -4.81
CA PRO A 298 16.88 -1.01 -6.19
C PRO A 298 17.81 -2.22 -6.36
N THR A 299 17.45 -3.13 -7.27
CA THR A 299 18.35 -4.20 -7.72
C THR A 299 19.23 -3.72 -8.86
N GLY A 300 20.02 -4.63 -9.43
CA GLY A 300 20.88 -4.31 -10.58
C GLY A 300 20.13 -3.87 -11.83
N HIS A 301 18.81 -4.08 -11.94
CA HIS A 301 17.99 -3.73 -13.12
C HIS A 301 17.62 -2.25 -13.20
N LEU A 302 17.67 -1.52 -12.09
CA LEU A 302 17.24 -0.11 -12.02
C LEU A 302 18.31 0.75 -11.37
N ARG A 303 18.48 1.95 -11.91
CA ARG A 303 19.27 3.01 -11.28
C ARG A 303 18.47 4.29 -11.20
N LEU A 304 18.82 5.13 -10.23
CA LEU A 304 18.17 6.43 -10.10
C LEU A 304 18.47 7.29 -11.33
N ARG A 305 17.46 8.01 -11.81
CA ARG A 305 17.63 8.97 -12.90
C ARG A 305 18.54 10.11 -12.48
N GLU A 306 19.37 10.59 -13.41
CA GLU A 306 20.25 11.74 -13.18
C GLU A 306 19.53 13.08 -13.42
N ASP A 307 18.37 13.06 -14.10
CA ASP A 307 17.61 14.24 -14.54
C ASP A 307 16.40 14.57 -13.65
N LEU A 308 16.43 14.13 -12.38
CA LEU A 308 15.33 14.39 -11.44
C LEU A 308 15.16 15.89 -11.17
N PRO A 309 13.91 16.37 -10.98
CA PRO A 309 13.66 17.77 -10.63
C PRO A 309 14.34 18.17 -9.31
N THR A 310 14.86 19.39 -9.26
CA THR A 310 15.56 19.93 -8.07
C THR A 310 14.71 20.90 -7.25
N MET A 311 13.61 21.40 -7.81
CA MET A 311 12.72 22.36 -7.15
C MET A 311 11.34 21.77 -6.93
N TYR A 312 10.77 22.00 -5.74
CA TYR A 312 9.45 21.50 -5.33
C TYR A 312 9.26 20.00 -5.58
N PHE A 313 10.33 19.25 -5.36
CA PHE A 313 10.40 17.81 -5.52
C PHE A 313 11.14 17.20 -4.34
N GLU A 314 10.58 16.15 -3.78
CA GLU A 314 11.20 15.38 -2.70
C GLU A 314 12.10 14.27 -3.30
N PRO A 315 13.43 14.36 -3.13
CA PRO A 315 14.34 13.38 -3.69
C PRO A 315 14.06 11.99 -3.09
N PRO A 316 14.15 10.91 -3.87
CA PRO A 316 13.95 9.56 -3.35
C PRO A 316 15.12 9.15 -2.44
N LEU A 317 14.81 8.53 -1.30
CA LEU A 317 15.83 7.94 -0.42
C LEU A 317 16.24 6.57 -0.97
N VAL A 318 17.50 6.44 -1.38
CA VAL A 318 18.11 5.19 -1.87
C VAL A 318 19.34 4.86 -1.02
N PRO A 319 19.20 4.24 0.16
CA PRO A 319 20.27 4.17 1.14
C PRO A 319 21.23 3.00 0.92
N GLN A 320 20.80 1.97 0.16
CA GLN A 320 21.62 0.83 -0.21
C GLN A 320 21.10 0.17 -1.50
N PRO A 321 21.94 -0.58 -2.24
CA PRO A 321 21.46 -1.53 -3.23
C PRO A 321 20.81 -2.75 -2.57
N ALA A 322 19.99 -3.46 -3.32
CA ALA A 322 19.36 -4.69 -2.86
C ALA A 322 20.36 -5.84 -2.67
N PRO A 323 20.35 -6.50 -1.50
CA PRO A 323 21.08 -7.76 -1.34
C PRO A 323 20.32 -8.90 -2.01
N ALA A 324 21.00 -10.03 -2.23
CA ALA A 324 20.35 -11.22 -2.76
C ALA A 324 19.31 -11.76 -1.75
N PRO A 325 18.13 -12.22 -2.21
CA PRO A 325 17.16 -12.87 -1.35
C PRO A 325 17.75 -14.16 -0.76
N PRO A 326 17.20 -14.65 0.36
CA PRO A 326 16.02 -14.17 1.08
C PRO A 326 16.35 -12.98 1.98
N LEU A 327 15.43 -12.05 2.16
CA LEU A 327 15.70 -10.78 2.82
C LEU A 327 15.28 -10.78 4.29
N VAL A 328 16.09 -10.12 5.12
CA VAL A 328 15.75 -9.71 6.48
C VAL A 328 15.62 -8.20 6.51
N LEU A 329 14.53 -7.71 7.09
CA LEU A 329 14.22 -6.30 7.29
C LEU A 329 14.48 -5.97 8.76
N ARG A 330 15.54 -5.19 9.00
CA ARG A 330 15.94 -4.75 10.34
C ARG A 330 15.17 -3.50 10.74
N ILE A 331 14.43 -3.56 11.83
CA ILE A 331 13.53 -2.50 12.28
C ILE A 331 13.89 -2.08 13.72
N SER A 332 13.94 -0.76 13.95
CA SER A 332 14.17 -0.15 15.26
C SER A 332 12.97 -0.26 16.20
N SER A 333 13.21 -0.27 17.52
CA SER A 333 12.16 -0.15 18.53
C SER A 333 11.55 1.24 18.53
N GLY A 334 10.26 1.33 18.84
CA GLY A 334 9.49 2.55 19.04
C GLY A 334 9.16 3.29 17.75
N GLU A 335 10.17 3.76 17.03
CA GLU A 335 10.00 4.49 15.77
C GLU A 335 9.70 3.58 14.58
N HIS A 336 10.01 2.29 14.68
CA HIS A 336 9.85 1.29 13.63
C HIS A 336 10.53 1.62 12.29
N TYR A 337 11.56 2.47 12.29
CA TYR A 337 12.34 2.71 11.07
C TYR A 337 13.06 1.46 10.60
N LEU A 338 13.01 1.24 9.28
CA LEU A 338 13.90 0.32 8.59
C LEU A 338 15.34 0.83 8.69
N GLN A 339 16.23 0.06 9.30
CA GLN A 339 17.64 0.41 9.51
C GLN A 339 18.57 -0.32 8.52
N ARG A 340 18.17 -1.50 8.04
CA ARG A 340 18.93 -2.33 7.11
C ARG A 340 18.06 -3.32 6.37
N VAL A 341 18.38 -3.59 5.11
CA VAL A 341 17.98 -4.80 4.41
C VAL A 341 19.21 -5.65 4.17
N TYR A 342 19.19 -6.91 4.61
CA TYR A 342 20.31 -7.83 4.44
C TYR A 342 19.84 -9.24 4.10
N LYS A 343 20.76 -10.06 3.59
CA LYS A 343 20.45 -11.45 3.24
C LYS A 343 20.34 -12.29 4.51
N LEU A 344 19.30 -13.12 4.59
CA LEU A 344 19.19 -14.15 5.61
C LEU A 344 20.30 -15.19 5.39
N GLU A 345 21.29 -15.19 6.26
CA GLU A 345 22.35 -16.19 6.23
C GLU A 345 21.83 -17.56 6.67
N GLY A 346 22.36 -18.62 6.03
CA GLY A 346 21.96 -20.01 6.29
C GLY A 346 22.48 -20.61 7.60
N ARG A 347 23.14 -19.83 8.46
CA ARG A 347 23.64 -20.25 9.77
C ARG A 347 23.38 -19.15 10.82
N PRO A 348 23.06 -19.50 12.07
CA PRO A 348 23.04 -18.52 13.14
C PRO A 348 24.49 -18.07 13.38
N ASP A 349 24.75 -16.79 13.19
CA ASP A 349 26.10 -16.26 13.34
C ASP A 349 26.58 -16.40 14.79
N VAL A 350 27.88 -16.59 14.91
CA VAL A 350 28.61 -16.98 16.10
C VAL A 350 28.51 -15.87 17.16
N GLY A 351 27.67 -16.08 18.19
CA GLY A 351 27.61 -15.18 19.34
C GLY A 351 26.21 -14.99 19.93
N GLY A 352 25.62 -16.05 20.48
CA GLY A 352 24.47 -15.95 21.39
C GLY A 352 23.09 -16.15 20.76
N THR A 353 22.49 -17.31 21.05
CA THR A 353 21.03 -17.53 21.11
C THR A 353 20.17 -17.01 19.95
N ALA A 354 20.49 -17.31 18.69
CA ALA A 354 19.53 -17.11 17.61
C ALA A 354 18.38 -18.12 17.76
N LYS A 355 17.33 -17.73 18.48
CA LYS A 355 16.05 -18.48 18.51
C LYS A 355 15.52 -18.60 17.09
N SER A 356 14.93 -19.74 16.74
CA SER A 356 14.22 -19.89 15.47
C SER A 356 13.22 -18.75 15.30
N PRO A 357 13.03 -18.21 14.08
CA PRO A 357 12.05 -17.16 13.84
C PRO A 357 10.68 -17.59 14.35
N GLU A 358 10.00 -16.66 15.01
CA GLU A 358 8.63 -16.81 15.46
C GLU A 358 7.69 -16.88 14.25
N ALA A 359 6.61 -17.65 14.39
CA ALA A 359 5.64 -17.82 13.33
C ALA A 359 4.82 -16.54 13.14
N LEU A 360 4.76 -16.06 11.91
CA LEU A 360 3.91 -14.94 11.50
C LEU A 360 2.68 -15.50 10.77
N GLN A 361 1.49 -15.16 11.25
CA GLN A 361 0.25 -15.48 10.54
C GLN A 361 0.16 -14.63 9.28
N VAL A 362 -0.43 -15.18 8.23
CA VAL A 362 -0.67 -14.46 6.97
C VAL A 362 -2.16 -14.30 6.77
N ALA A 363 -2.59 -13.09 6.41
CA ALA A 363 -3.97 -12.75 6.10
C ALA A 363 -4.06 -11.93 4.81
N ASP A 364 -5.20 -11.99 4.13
CA ASP A 364 -5.48 -11.09 3.01
C ASP A 364 -5.72 -9.67 3.53
N TYR A 365 -5.10 -8.65 2.93
CA TYR A 365 -5.31 -7.25 3.28
C TYR A 365 -6.78 -6.82 3.18
N ALA A 366 -7.58 -7.45 2.30
CA ALA A 366 -9.01 -7.19 2.18
C ALA A 366 -9.78 -7.42 3.49
N THR A 367 -9.25 -8.25 4.40
CA THR A 367 -9.82 -8.42 5.75
C THR A 367 -9.83 -7.12 6.55
N LEU A 368 -8.88 -6.20 6.33
CA LEU A 368 -8.84 -4.90 6.98
C LEU A 368 -9.99 -3.97 6.54
N ARG A 369 -10.55 -4.20 5.35
CA ARG A 369 -11.68 -3.41 4.82
C ARG A 369 -13.03 -3.87 5.39
N SER A 370 -13.06 -5.02 6.08
CA SER A 370 -14.25 -5.58 6.71
C SER A 370 -13.84 -6.60 7.80
N LEU A 371 -13.38 -6.08 8.93
CA LEU A 371 -12.97 -6.84 10.11
C LEU A 371 -14.20 -7.38 10.85
N PRO A 372 -14.16 -8.64 11.31
CA PRO A 372 -15.25 -9.20 12.11
C PRO A 372 -15.31 -8.59 13.51
N ASP A 373 -16.52 -8.27 13.97
CA ASP A 373 -16.86 -7.89 15.34
C ASP A 373 -18.11 -8.66 15.79
N GLY A 374 -17.91 -9.86 16.34
CA GLY A 374 -19.01 -10.78 16.66
C GLY A 374 -19.80 -11.19 15.40
N ALA A 375 -21.06 -10.77 15.31
CA ALA A 375 -21.93 -11.02 14.17
C ALA A 375 -21.93 -9.89 13.12
N ASP A 376 -21.24 -8.79 13.42
CA ASP A 376 -21.16 -7.58 12.62
C ASP A 376 -19.75 -7.40 12.05
N TYR A 377 -19.58 -6.39 11.18
CA TYR A 377 -18.32 -6.11 10.50
C TYR A 377 -18.05 -4.62 10.41
N HIS A 378 -16.76 -4.26 10.52
CA HIS A 378 -16.31 -2.87 10.45
C HIS A 378 -15.07 -2.74 9.58
N SER A 379 -15.00 -1.69 8.77
CA SER A 379 -13.74 -1.32 8.12
C SER A 379 -12.76 -0.77 9.14
N PHE A 380 -11.50 -1.20 9.08
CA PHE A 380 -10.40 -0.61 9.84
C PHE A 380 -10.13 0.85 9.43
N PHE A 381 -10.53 1.20 8.21
CA PHE A 381 -10.41 2.52 7.60
C PHE A 381 -11.75 3.26 7.63
N GLY A 382 -11.71 4.54 7.98
CA GLY A 382 -12.87 5.43 7.97
C GLY A 382 -12.82 6.42 6.81
N GLU A 383 -13.38 7.61 7.05
CA GLU A 383 -13.42 8.69 6.07
C GLU A 383 -12.02 9.09 5.60
N TYR A 384 -11.91 9.45 4.32
CA TYR A 384 -10.64 9.80 3.65
C TYR A 384 -9.57 8.70 3.70
N SER A 385 -9.98 7.43 3.82
CA SER A 385 -9.06 6.29 3.86
C SER A 385 -8.12 6.29 5.06
N LEU A 386 -8.48 6.99 6.15
CA LEU A 386 -7.67 7.08 7.37
C LEU A 386 -8.13 6.07 8.41
N VAL A 387 -7.22 5.55 9.22
CA VAL A 387 -7.57 4.75 10.41
C VAL A 387 -8.02 5.70 11.53
N PRO A 388 -9.27 5.63 12.02
CA PRO A 388 -9.75 6.50 13.10
C PRO A 388 -8.88 6.40 14.38
N GLY A 389 -8.54 7.53 14.97
CA GLY A 389 -7.72 7.59 16.18
C GLY A 389 -6.22 7.42 15.95
N SER A 390 -5.77 7.34 14.69
CA SER A 390 -4.35 7.25 14.31
C SER A 390 -3.67 8.60 14.08
N GLU A 391 -4.37 9.70 14.32
CA GLU A 391 -3.88 11.02 13.95
C GLU A 391 -2.66 11.46 14.77
N ARG A 392 -1.77 12.22 14.14
CA ARG A 392 -0.51 12.67 14.73
C ARG A 392 -0.50 14.18 14.93
N PRO A 393 0.17 14.71 15.97
CA PRO A 393 0.34 16.15 16.16
C PRO A 393 0.97 16.87 14.95
N GLU A 394 1.83 16.20 14.18
CA GLU A 394 2.45 16.77 12.97
C GLU A 394 1.42 17.28 11.95
N ARG A 395 0.17 16.79 11.97
CA ARG A 395 -0.92 17.29 11.10
C ARG A 395 -1.15 18.79 11.23
N PHE A 396 -0.86 19.39 12.38
CA PHE A 396 -1.03 20.83 12.61
C PHE A 396 0.14 21.67 12.08
N LEU A 397 1.28 21.03 11.79
CA LEU A 397 2.47 21.70 11.23
C LEU A 397 2.57 21.47 9.71
N LEU A 398 2.24 20.27 9.25
CA LEU A 398 2.46 19.84 7.87
C LEU A 398 1.23 20.02 6.96
N TRP A 399 0.09 20.49 7.49
CA TRP A 399 -1.11 20.76 6.67
C TRP A 399 -0.87 21.67 5.46
N PRO A 400 0.06 22.66 5.44
CA PRO A 400 0.33 23.46 4.25
C PRO A 400 0.85 22.65 3.06
N MET A 401 1.37 21.44 3.32
CA MET A 401 1.81 20.50 2.27
C MET A 401 0.62 19.83 1.58
N GLY A 402 -0.62 20.11 2.01
CA GLY A 402 -1.84 19.57 1.43
C GLY A 402 -2.13 18.12 1.82
N VAL A 403 -1.30 17.48 2.64
CA VAL A 403 -1.54 16.12 3.11
C VAL A 403 -2.57 16.14 4.24
N ARG A 404 -3.75 15.55 4.01
CA ARG A 404 -4.80 15.46 5.03
C ARG A 404 -4.33 14.61 6.21
N SER A 405 -4.29 15.18 7.41
CA SER A 405 -3.86 14.49 8.63
C SER A 405 -2.52 13.75 8.45
N ALA A 406 -1.45 14.50 8.15
CA ALA A 406 -0.08 13.95 8.08
C ALA A 406 0.22 13.07 9.31
N GLY A 407 0.86 11.91 9.06
CA GLY A 407 1.14 10.90 10.08
C GLY A 407 0.01 9.92 10.40
N ALA A 408 -1.24 10.18 9.99
CA ALA A 408 -2.32 9.22 10.19
C ALA A 408 -2.15 7.99 9.29
N MET A 409 -2.47 6.81 9.82
CA MET A 409 -2.39 5.54 9.09
C MET A 409 -3.47 5.44 8.02
N ARG A 410 -3.18 4.75 6.91
CA ARG A 410 -3.99 4.82 5.70
C ARG A 410 -4.32 3.47 5.07
N GLN A 411 -5.40 3.48 4.28
CA GLN A 411 -5.76 2.39 3.39
C GLN A 411 -4.82 2.35 2.18
N TRP A 412 -4.57 1.14 1.68
CA TRP A 412 -3.91 0.91 0.40
C TRP A 412 -4.52 1.76 -0.72
N GLY A 413 -3.67 2.38 -1.53
CA GLY A 413 -4.08 3.30 -2.61
C GLY A 413 -4.23 4.77 -2.19
N HIS A 414 -3.96 5.12 -0.93
CA HIS A 414 -4.13 6.50 -0.44
C HIS A 414 -2.92 7.03 0.31
N HIS A 415 -1.71 6.64 -0.08
CA HIS A 415 -0.48 7.04 0.60
C HIS A 415 0.24 8.15 -0.17
N PRO A 416 0.07 9.44 0.20
CA PRO A 416 1.01 10.48 -0.14
C PRO A 416 2.41 10.11 0.37
N VAL A 417 3.39 10.07 -0.52
CA VAL A 417 4.79 9.71 -0.20
C VAL A 417 5.77 10.86 -0.45
N ALA A 418 5.25 12.09 -0.54
CA ALA A 418 6.04 13.30 -0.63
C ALA A 418 5.32 14.45 0.05
N PHE A 419 6.00 15.21 0.89
CA PHE A 419 5.47 16.48 1.37
C PHE A 419 5.71 17.61 0.36
N VAL A 420 6.81 17.53 -0.37
CA VAL A 420 7.20 18.50 -1.39
C VAL A 420 7.02 17.90 -2.78
N GLY A 421 6.09 18.46 -3.54
CA GLY A 421 5.62 17.90 -4.81
C GLY A 421 4.31 17.14 -4.64
N ARG A 422 3.98 16.24 -5.58
CA ARG A 422 2.85 15.30 -5.47
C ARG A 422 3.33 13.94 -5.93
N ARG A 423 3.19 12.95 -5.06
CA ARG A 423 3.57 11.57 -5.33
C ARG A 423 2.78 10.64 -4.43
N HIS A 424 2.35 9.51 -4.98
CA HIS A 424 1.62 8.47 -4.27
C HIS A 424 2.37 7.15 -4.34
N PHE A 425 2.23 6.33 -3.30
CA PHE A 425 2.87 5.01 -3.28
C PHE A 425 2.36 4.10 -4.40
N ASP A 426 1.10 4.25 -4.80
CA ASP A 426 0.42 3.50 -5.86
C ASP A 426 0.38 4.23 -7.22
N ASP A 427 1.15 5.31 -7.40
CA ASP A 427 1.24 5.99 -8.68
C ASP A 427 1.66 5.00 -9.77
N ALA A 428 0.85 4.88 -10.82
CA ALA A 428 1.01 3.84 -11.84
C ALA A 428 2.33 3.94 -12.59
N ARG A 429 2.96 5.12 -12.65
CA ARG A 429 4.23 5.37 -13.35
C ARG A 429 5.33 5.83 -12.40
N LEU A 430 5.21 5.51 -11.12
CA LEU A 430 6.15 5.94 -10.07
C LEU A 430 7.60 5.53 -10.35
N ILE A 431 7.79 4.31 -10.85
CA ILE A 431 9.14 3.76 -11.05
C ILE A 431 9.86 4.51 -12.18
N GLU A 432 9.25 4.67 -13.35
CA GLU A 432 9.88 5.38 -14.48
C GLU A 432 10.03 6.89 -14.26
N LEU A 433 9.25 7.47 -13.33
CA LEU A 433 9.41 8.84 -12.86
C LEU A 433 10.73 9.02 -12.10
N LEU A 434 11.19 7.99 -11.38
CA LEU A 434 12.33 8.07 -10.45
C LEU A 434 13.58 7.32 -10.93
N PHE A 435 13.37 6.22 -11.65
CA PHE A 435 14.39 5.26 -12.04
C PHE A 435 14.41 5.05 -13.56
N GLU A 436 15.55 4.61 -14.05
CA GLU A 436 15.75 4.13 -15.40
C GLU A 436 16.42 2.75 -15.40
N SER A 437 16.23 2.02 -16.50
CA SER A 437 16.78 0.69 -16.70
C SER A 437 18.28 0.77 -16.83
N THR A 438 18.98 -0.15 -16.18
CA THR A 438 20.44 -0.32 -16.36
C THR A 438 20.77 -1.19 -17.57
N GLU A 439 19.81 -2.02 -18.01
CA GLU A 439 19.91 -2.81 -19.22
C GLU A 439 19.63 -1.90 -20.42
N ARG A 440 20.63 -1.72 -21.29
CA ARG A 440 20.54 -0.98 -22.55
C ARG A 440 20.10 -1.86 -23.69
#